data_AF-A0A8B9A3B8-F1
#
_entry.id   AF-A0A8B9A3B8-F1
#
_cell.length_a   1.000
_cell.length_b   1.000
_cell.length_c   1.000
_cell.angle_alpha   90.00
_cell.angle_beta   90.00
_cell.angle_gamma   90.00
#
_symmetry.space_group_name_H-M   'P 1'
#
loop_
_entity.id
_entity.type
_entity.pdbx_description
1 polymer ?
#
loop_
_entity_poly.entity_id
_entity_poly.type
_entity_poly.pdbx_seq_one_letter_code
_entity_poly.pdbx_strand_id
1 'polypeptide(L)'
;MMAPLCLVPISQDPGRREAPNSDQGGRTSADLALARPTSTTQRSGQPSTRPQFPSSEPGNSQEATGSAAPRPAEAGLAGPSGPQERVPYAPGWAVFEGDSALDNVQVAREVLRVALLPADQAKIRSMNYGEFMDSAICSSIRRLHETETMIHIIQDYRDRARRHQRGREEAETKFLASEAEQKVLQAKLGAAEDEVRTLVAELEEEKGAHSLTRSEVRAAEARRTEAESSLAIREQEVGEARIKVRDLEIRLLDVQSLLADREREIKILERKAAYHEAREKEAREQAQDAVKLFRESEEFRNLMEEEGVNGLIQGFKDFRNQLRRLLPDFDLSLLQPGAGVENPEAKAEVEVPTSGGTDQEGQAEEGEIVLEVTEAAPKATVGASAAEEPAVPEVAGPEPFV
;
A
#
# COMPACT_ATOMS: atom_id res chain seq x y z
N MET A 1 30.63 -26.49 -9.64
CA MET A 1 30.87 -26.52 -8.18
C MET A 1 29.61 -25.97 -7.52
N MET A 2 28.73 -26.87 -7.07
CA MET A 2 27.43 -26.53 -6.50
C MET A 2 27.48 -26.72 -4.98
N ALA A 3 27.03 -25.70 -4.25
CA ALA A 3 26.89 -25.75 -2.81
C ALA A 3 25.64 -26.57 -2.41
N PRO A 4 25.70 -27.38 -1.34
CA PRO A 4 24.54 -28.12 -0.85
C PRO A 4 23.66 -27.23 0.04
N LEU A 5 22.35 -27.27 -0.21
CA LEU A 5 21.32 -26.68 0.63
C LEU A 5 21.18 -27.49 1.94
N CYS A 6 21.37 -26.82 3.08
CA CYS A 6 21.05 -27.38 4.39
C CYS A 6 19.53 -27.35 4.61
N LEU A 7 18.91 -28.54 4.69
CA LEU A 7 17.55 -28.74 5.18
C LEU A 7 17.54 -28.68 6.71
N VAL A 8 16.72 -27.79 7.28
CA VAL A 8 16.41 -27.72 8.71
C VAL A 8 15.31 -28.75 9.01
N PRO A 9 15.44 -29.59 10.07
CA PRO A 9 14.39 -30.53 10.44
C PRO A 9 13.28 -29.82 11.24
N ILE A 10 12.04 -30.03 10.79
CA ILE A 10 10.81 -29.66 11.52
C ILE A 10 10.68 -30.59 12.71
N SER A 11 10.67 -30.01 13.91
CA SER A 11 10.43 -30.71 15.17
C SER A 11 8.97 -31.16 15.24
N GLN A 12 8.74 -32.47 15.27
CA GLN A 12 7.45 -33.07 15.58
C GLN A 12 7.20 -33.00 17.08
N ASP A 13 6.02 -32.52 17.46
CA ASP A 13 5.52 -32.48 18.83
C ASP A 13 4.55 -33.66 19.07
N PRO A 14 4.85 -34.65 19.94
CA PRO A 14 3.94 -35.72 20.27
C PRO A 14 3.29 -35.48 21.64
N GLY A 15 2.05 -35.03 21.65
CA GLY A 15 1.32 -34.66 22.88
C GLY A 15 -0.14 -35.12 22.92
N ARG A 16 -0.42 -36.37 22.54
CA ARG A 16 -1.72 -37.04 22.66
C ARG A 16 -2.07 -37.31 24.14
N ARG A 17 -3.18 -36.75 24.64
CA ARG A 17 -3.91 -37.28 25.81
C ARG A 17 -5.39 -37.39 25.47
N GLU A 18 -5.79 -38.62 25.18
CA GLU A 18 -7.18 -39.08 25.21
C GLU A 18 -7.61 -39.30 26.66
N ALA A 19 -8.85 -38.94 26.97
CA ALA A 19 -9.57 -39.41 28.15
C ALA A 19 -11.02 -39.77 27.74
N PRO A 20 -11.66 -40.72 28.44
CA PRO A 20 -12.54 -41.68 27.80
C PRO A 20 -14.03 -41.36 27.90
N ASN A 21 -14.74 -41.84 26.89
CA ASN A 21 -16.18 -42.06 26.87
C ASN A 21 -16.57 -43.21 27.83
N SER A 22 -17.51 -42.93 28.71
CA SER A 22 -18.42 -43.85 29.43
C SER A 22 -19.49 -42.91 30.03
N ASP A 23 -20.80 -43.14 30.01
CA ASP A 23 -21.57 -44.33 29.76
C ASP A 23 -23.03 -43.90 29.48
N GLN A 24 -23.81 -44.79 28.87
CA GLN A 24 -25.24 -44.66 28.66
C GLN A 24 -26.01 -44.70 29.99
N GLY A 25 -27.16 -44.02 30.05
CA GLY A 25 -28.12 -44.30 31.11
C GLY A 25 -29.36 -43.42 31.14
N GLY A 26 -30.47 -43.95 30.63
CA GLY A 26 -31.72 -43.88 31.38
C GLY A 26 -32.66 -42.70 31.14
N ARG A 27 -33.70 -42.97 30.35
CA ARG A 27 -34.99 -42.28 30.38
C ARG A 27 -35.62 -42.31 31.78
N THR A 28 -36.13 -41.17 32.25
CA THR A 28 -37.42 -40.97 32.97
C THR A 28 -37.67 -39.45 32.98
N SER A 29 -38.62 -38.92 32.19
CA SER A 29 -40.02 -38.69 32.57
C SER A 29 -40.20 -38.16 34.00
N ALA A 30 -40.21 -36.84 34.16
CA ALA A 30 -40.97 -36.14 35.19
C ALA A 30 -41.09 -34.65 34.85
N ASP A 31 -42.33 -34.17 34.92
CA ASP A 31 -42.78 -32.79 35.00
C ASP A 31 -41.78 -31.77 35.57
N LEU A 32 -41.67 -30.61 34.92
CA LEU A 32 -41.43 -29.35 35.61
C LEU A 32 -41.87 -28.15 34.75
N ALA A 33 -43.07 -27.69 35.10
CA ALA A 33 -43.50 -26.30 35.21
C ALA A 33 -43.09 -25.28 34.13
N LEU A 34 -44.11 -24.80 33.41
CA LEU A 34 -44.16 -23.48 32.79
C LEU A 34 -43.67 -22.39 33.77
N ALA A 35 -42.49 -21.82 33.52
CA ALA A 35 -42.11 -20.52 34.03
C ALA A 35 -42.47 -19.45 32.99
N ARG A 36 -43.41 -18.58 33.38
CA ARG A 36 -43.86 -17.40 32.62
C ARG A 36 -42.70 -16.43 32.37
N PRO A 37 -42.58 -15.82 31.18
CA PRO A 37 -41.80 -14.59 31.04
C PRO A 37 -42.54 -13.46 31.76
N THR A 38 -41.88 -12.82 32.73
CA THR A 38 -42.35 -11.57 33.33
C THR A 38 -42.06 -10.44 32.35
N SER A 39 -43.14 -9.75 31.96
CA SER A 39 -43.10 -8.55 31.14
C SER A 39 -42.22 -7.49 31.80
N THR A 40 -41.17 -7.07 31.11
CA THR A 40 -40.37 -5.91 31.48
C THR A 40 -41.25 -4.68 31.42
N THR A 41 -41.54 -4.09 32.59
CA THR A 41 -42.29 -2.85 32.74
C THR A 41 -41.58 -1.71 32.02
N GLN A 42 -42.21 -1.25 30.95
CA GLN A 42 -41.97 0.02 30.27
C GLN A 42 -42.32 1.16 31.26
N ARG A 43 -41.31 1.74 31.89
CA ARG A 43 -41.46 2.94 32.74
C ARG A 43 -41.47 4.18 31.84
N SER A 44 -42.69 4.56 31.47
CA SER A 44 -43.03 5.81 30.81
C SER A 44 -42.63 7.04 31.65
N GLY A 45 -41.89 7.94 31.01
CA GLY A 45 -42.06 9.39 31.07
C GLY A 45 -42.09 10.06 32.43
N GLN A 46 -40.93 10.55 32.90
CA GLN A 46 -40.88 11.68 33.82
C GLN A 46 -40.10 12.82 33.15
N PRO A 47 -40.70 14.01 32.97
CA PRO A 47 -40.02 15.14 32.33
C PRO A 47 -38.91 15.68 33.24
N SER A 48 -37.69 15.67 32.72
CA SER A 48 -36.51 16.23 33.36
C SER A 48 -36.61 17.76 33.36
N THR A 49 -36.92 18.33 34.51
CA THR A 49 -36.78 19.75 34.78
C THR A 49 -35.30 20.12 34.82
N ARG A 50 -34.85 20.71 33.72
CA ARG A 50 -33.58 21.40 33.50
C ARG A 50 -33.30 22.45 34.59
N PRO A 51 -32.21 22.33 35.37
CA PRO A 51 -31.70 23.47 36.13
C PRO A 51 -31.01 24.42 35.16
N GLN A 52 -31.52 25.65 35.06
CA GLN A 52 -30.77 26.75 34.44
C GLN A 52 -29.57 27.08 35.33
N PHE A 53 -28.37 26.82 34.83
CA PHE A 53 -27.16 27.47 35.31
C PHE A 53 -27.11 28.90 34.75
N PRO A 54 -26.91 29.93 35.58
CA PRO A 54 -26.54 31.24 35.08
C PRO A 54 -25.09 31.21 34.57
N SER A 55 -24.92 31.85 33.43
CA SER A 55 -23.66 32.08 32.72
C SER A 55 -22.66 32.86 33.57
N SER A 56 -21.40 32.45 33.41
CA SER A 56 -20.20 33.13 33.86
C SER A 56 -20.10 34.59 33.39
N GLU A 57 -19.57 35.46 34.26
CA GLU A 57 -18.68 36.54 33.84
C GLU A 57 -17.29 36.33 34.48
N PRO A 58 -16.18 36.55 33.75
CA PRO A 58 -14.83 36.40 34.26
C PRO A 58 -14.31 37.74 34.79
N GLY A 59 -14.14 37.84 36.10
CA GLY A 59 -13.49 38.97 36.77
C GLY A 59 -12.05 38.64 37.15
N ASN A 60 -11.11 39.08 36.30
CA ASN A 60 -9.69 39.21 36.59
C ASN A 60 -9.44 39.96 37.91
N SER A 61 -8.39 39.57 38.65
CA SER A 61 -7.27 40.45 39.10
C SER A 61 -6.70 40.06 40.46
N GLN A 62 -5.37 39.91 40.47
CA GLN A 62 -4.41 40.36 41.49
C GLN A 62 -4.36 39.63 42.83
N GLU A 63 -3.29 38.87 43.06
CA GLU A 63 -2.10 39.37 43.78
C GLU A 63 -2.44 39.91 45.16
N ALA A 64 -2.24 39.08 46.18
CA ALA A 64 -1.82 39.55 47.49
C ALA A 64 -1.14 38.40 48.26
N THR A 65 0.18 38.37 48.11
CA THR A 65 1.15 38.28 49.21
C THR A 65 0.67 37.71 50.54
N GLY A 66 1.29 36.59 50.89
CA GLY A 66 1.71 36.18 52.23
C GLY A 66 1.08 36.89 53.43
N SER A 67 0.34 36.12 54.22
CA SER A 67 0.24 36.36 55.65
C SER A 67 0.70 35.12 56.39
N ALA A 68 1.93 35.22 56.89
CA ALA A 68 2.50 34.30 57.84
C ALA A 68 1.58 34.19 59.05
N ALA A 69 1.30 32.95 59.47
CA ALA A 69 0.61 32.65 60.70
C ALA A 69 1.36 33.29 61.89
N PRO A 70 0.68 34.05 62.77
CA PRO A 70 1.32 34.56 63.96
C PRO A 70 1.56 33.39 64.92
N ARG A 71 2.83 33.09 65.15
CA ARG A 71 3.31 32.35 66.32
C ARG A 71 2.65 32.98 67.57
N PRO A 72 1.97 32.22 68.44
CA PRO A 72 1.59 32.75 69.72
C PRO A 72 2.87 32.96 70.53
N ALA A 73 3.24 34.22 70.68
CA ALA A 73 4.27 34.63 71.63
C ALA A 73 3.84 34.14 73.01
N GLU A 74 4.72 33.37 73.65
CA GLU A 74 4.69 33.09 75.08
C GLU A 74 4.67 34.42 75.82
N ALA A 75 3.47 34.90 76.14
CA ALA A 75 3.27 35.98 77.09
C ALA A 75 3.59 35.42 78.47
N GLY A 76 4.87 35.48 78.83
CA GLY A 76 5.31 35.41 80.21
C GLY A 76 4.61 36.51 81.00
N LEU A 77 3.54 36.14 81.70
CA LEU A 77 2.88 36.97 82.69
C LEU A 77 3.90 37.27 83.78
N ALA A 78 4.56 38.42 83.66
CA ALA A 78 5.32 39.02 84.75
C ALA A 78 4.35 39.20 85.94
N GLY A 79 4.57 38.43 86.99
CA GLY A 79 3.79 38.51 88.22
C GLY A 79 3.89 39.93 88.80
N PRO A 80 2.78 40.50 89.29
CA PRO A 80 2.79 41.81 89.91
C PRO A 80 3.42 41.70 91.31
N SER A 81 4.74 41.74 91.39
CA SER A 81 5.47 41.87 92.66
C SER A 81 5.57 43.36 93.05
N GLY A 82 4.41 43.99 93.23
CA GLY A 82 4.28 45.29 93.90
C GLY A 82 3.41 45.10 95.15
N PRO A 83 3.63 45.86 96.23
CA PRO A 83 2.75 45.84 97.39
C PRO A 83 1.38 46.35 96.97
N GLN A 84 0.45 45.44 96.65
CA GLN A 84 -0.94 45.78 96.42
C GLN A 84 -1.49 46.36 97.71
N GLU A 85 -1.89 47.63 97.63
CA GLU A 85 -2.64 48.32 98.65
C GLU A 85 -3.91 47.51 98.93
N ARG A 86 -3.98 46.86 100.09
CA ARG A 86 -5.09 45.96 100.43
C ARG A 86 -6.35 46.80 100.60
N VAL A 87 -7.23 46.78 99.61
CA VAL A 87 -8.53 47.44 99.69
C VAL A 87 -9.49 46.52 100.46
N PRO A 88 -10.10 46.98 101.57
CA PRO A 88 -11.10 46.20 102.28
C PRO A 88 -12.37 46.08 101.42
N TYR A 89 -13.01 44.91 101.44
CA TYR A 89 -14.19 44.62 100.60
C TYR A 89 -15.38 45.55 100.86
N ALA A 90 -15.50 46.06 102.08
CA ALA A 90 -16.53 47.02 102.45
C ALA A 90 -16.00 47.98 103.54
N PRO A 91 -16.50 49.22 103.59
CA PRO A 91 -16.10 50.18 104.62
C PRO A 91 -16.36 49.62 106.03
N GLY A 92 -15.31 49.54 106.85
CA GLY A 92 -15.37 49.02 108.22
C GLY A 92 -15.14 47.52 108.36
N TRP A 93 -14.84 46.81 107.28
CA TRP A 93 -14.41 45.41 107.35
C TRP A 93 -12.91 45.30 107.53
N ALA A 94 -12.48 44.35 108.37
CA ALA A 94 -11.08 43.98 108.56
C ALA A 94 -10.62 42.84 107.61
N VAL A 95 -11.42 42.52 106.59
CA VAL A 95 -11.17 41.44 105.63
C VAL A 95 -10.79 42.04 104.29
N PHE A 96 -9.65 41.62 103.76
CA PHE A 96 -9.10 42.13 102.51
C PHE A 96 -9.19 41.11 101.37
N GLU A 97 -9.08 41.60 100.14
CA GLU A 97 -9.00 40.75 98.95
C GLU A 97 -7.77 39.82 99.04
N GLY A 98 -8.00 38.52 98.98
CA GLY A 98 -6.99 37.48 99.19
C GLY A 98 -6.93 36.88 100.60
N ASP A 99 -7.64 37.44 101.59
CA ASP A 99 -7.74 36.82 102.91
C ASP A 99 -8.70 35.61 102.85
N SER A 100 -8.17 34.42 103.17
CA SER A 100 -8.95 33.18 103.18
C SER A 100 -9.65 33.01 104.52
N ALA A 101 -10.99 32.95 104.49
CA ALA A 101 -11.79 32.60 105.67
C ALA A 101 -11.51 31.18 106.17
N LEU A 102 -10.98 30.30 105.33
CA LEU A 102 -10.58 28.94 105.75
C LEU A 102 -9.31 28.96 106.59
N ASP A 103 -8.40 29.90 106.32
CA ASP A 103 -7.08 29.98 106.96
C ASP A 103 -7.05 30.98 108.14
N ASN A 104 -8.04 31.88 108.24
CA ASN A 104 -8.13 32.87 109.31
C ASN A 104 -9.54 32.91 109.93
N VAL A 105 -9.64 32.43 111.18
CA VAL A 105 -10.90 32.36 111.95
C VAL A 105 -11.53 33.73 112.19
N GLN A 106 -10.74 34.80 112.32
CA GLN A 106 -11.28 36.15 112.49
C GLN A 106 -11.92 36.65 111.21
N VAL A 107 -11.31 36.33 110.07
CA VAL A 107 -11.88 36.61 108.75
C VAL A 107 -13.17 35.83 108.57
N ALA A 108 -13.21 34.53 108.90
CA ALA A 108 -14.44 33.74 108.88
C ALA A 108 -15.54 34.33 109.77
N ARG A 109 -15.17 34.79 110.97
CA ARG A 109 -16.11 35.37 111.94
C ARG A 109 -16.69 36.69 111.43
N GLU A 110 -15.88 37.57 110.85
CA GLU A 110 -16.37 38.82 110.27
C GLU A 110 -17.24 38.56 109.04
N VAL A 111 -16.83 37.64 108.16
CA VAL A 111 -17.64 37.24 107.00
C VAL A 111 -19.00 36.67 107.44
N LEU A 112 -19.02 35.77 108.44
CA LEU A 112 -20.27 35.21 108.99
C LEU A 112 -21.13 36.28 109.65
N ARG A 113 -20.53 37.22 110.39
CA ARG A 113 -21.26 38.30 111.06
C ARG A 113 -22.05 39.13 110.06
N VAL A 114 -21.47 39.41 108.89
CA VAL A 114 -22.11 40.28 107.90
C VAL A 114 -22.98 39.50 106.92
N ALA A 115 -22.66 38.24 106.62
CA ALA A 115 -23.47 37.38 105.75
C ALA A 115 -24.79 36.94 106.41
N LEU A 116 -24.84 36.83 107.74
CA LEU A 116 -26.05 36.46 108.47
C LEU A 116 -26.99 37.65 108.64
N LEU A 117 -28.17 37.58 108.01
CA LEU A 117 -29.20 38.60 108.16
C LEU A 117 -29.71 38.62 109.61
N PRO A 118 -30.19 39.77 110.14
CA PRO A 118 -30.71 39.84 111.51
C PRO A 118 -31.80 38.79 111.83
N ALA A 119 -32.60 38.38 110.83
CA ALA A 119 -33.58 37.31 110.95
C ALA A 119 -32.92 35.92 111.14
N ASP A 120 -31.82 35.65 110.45
CA ASP A 120 -31.06 34.41 110.60
C ASP A 120 -30.37 34.37 111.97
N GLN A 121 -29.84 35.51 112.43
CA GLN A 121 -29.25 35.63 113.77
C GLN A 121 -30.30 35.37 114.87
N ALA A 122 -31.51 35.89 114.71
CA ALA A 122 -32.62 35.62 115.64
C ALA A 122 -33.01 34.14 115.62
N LYS A 123 -33.09 33.53 114.43
CA LYS A 123 -33.39 32.10 114.26
C LYS A 123 -32.34 31.20 114.90
N ILE A 124 -31.06 31.49 114.68
CA ILE A 124 -29.93 30.76 115.29
C ILE A 124 -29.96 30.88 116.82
N ARG A 125 -30.29 32.06 117.36
CA ARG A 125 -30.41 32.27 118.83
C ARG A 125 -31.61 31.55 119.44
N SER A 126 -32.67 31.31 118.65
CA SER A 126 -33.89 30.62 119.11
C SER A 126 -33.82 29.09 118.99
N MET A 127 -32.91 28.56 118.17
CA MET A 127 -32.69 27.12 118.03
C MET A 127 -31.86 26.59 119.20
N ASN A 128 -32.22 25.41 119.72
CA ASN A 128 -31.32 24.72 120.64
C ASN A 128 -30.06 24.25 119.87
N TYR A 129 -28.93 24.11 120.57
CA TYR A 129 -27.65 23.76 119.94
C TYR A 129 -27.73 22.45 119.12
N GLY A 130 -28.52 21.47 119.56
CA GLY A 130 -28.72 20.20 118.85
C GLY A 130 -29.40 20.39 117.50
N GLU A 131 -30.51 21.12 117.45
CA GLU A 131 -31.28 21.42 116.24
C GLU A 131 -30.43 22.22 115.22
N PHE A 132 -29.61 23.16 115.70
CA PHE A 132 -28.71 23.91 114.84
C PHE A 132 -27.65 22.99 114.21
N MET A 133 -27.01 22.13 115.02
CA MET A 133 -26.01 21.18 114.52
C MET A 133 -26.62 20.18 113.54
N ASP A 134 -27.80 19.62 113.84
CA ASP A 134 -28.50 18.69 112.96
C ASP A 134 -28.90 19.35 111.63
N SER A 135 -29.38 20.61 111.67
CA SER A 135 -29.70 21.39 110.48
C SER A 135 -28.46 21.70 109.63
N ALA A 136 -27.35 22.07 110.29
CA ALA A 136 -26.07 22.33 109.62
C ALA A 136 -25.48 21.07 108.99
N ILE A 137 -25.53 19.93 109.69
CA ILE A 137 -25.09 18.62 109.18
C ILE A 137 -25.95 18.22 107.97
N CYS A 138 -27.28 18.28 108.08
CA CYS A 138 -28.19 17.95 106.97
C CYS A 138 -27.98 18.87 105.76
N SER A 139 -27.79 20.17 105.98
CA SER A 139 -27.49 21.13 104.92
C SER A 139 -26.16 20.80 104.24
N SER A 140 -25.12 20.50 105.01
CA SER A 140 -23.80 20.15 104.50
C SER A 140 -23.83 18.86 103.67
N ILE A 141 -24.53 17.82 104.14
CA ILE A 141 -24.74 16.57 103.39
C ILE A 141 -25.45 16.85 102.06
N ARG A 142 -26.51 17.67 102.08
CA ARG A 142 -27.22 18.05 100.85
C ARG A 142 -26.30 18.79 99.88
N ARG A 143 -25.53 19.78 100.35
CA ARG A 143 -24.59 20.54 99.51
C ARG A 143 -23.47 19.67 98.95
N LEU A 144 -22.96 18.73 99.74
CA LEU A 144 -21.96 17.76 99.28
C LEU A 144 -22.55 16.89 98.17
N HIS A 145 -23.76 16.35 98.36
CA HIS A 145 -24.45 15.54 97.35
C HIS A 145 -24.75 16.33 96.07
N GLU A 146 -25.22 17.58 96.19
CA GLU A 146 -25.40 18.48 95.03
C GLU A 146 -24.09 18.70 94.28
N THR A 147 -23.00 18.94 95.01
CA THR A 147 -21.66 19.17 94.42
C THR A 147 -21.15 17.91 93.73
N GLU A 148 -21.28 16.75 94.35
CA GLU A 148 -20.91 15.44 93.78
C GLU A 148 -21.71 15.14 92.50
N THR A 149 -23.02 15.37 92.53
CA THR A 149 -23.89 15.22 91.36
C THR A 149 -23.46 16.13 90.22
N MET A 150 -23.16 17.40 90.51
CA MET A 150 -22.68 18.35 89.51
C MET A 150 -21.31 17.95 88.94
N ILE A 151 -20.40 17.44 89.77
CA ILE A 151 -19.09 16.93 89.32
C ILE A 151 -19.29 15.78 88.32
N HIS A 152 -20.18 14.82 88.62
CA HIS A 152 -20.47 13.72 87.72
C HIS A 152 -21.09 14.19 86.39
N ILE A 153 -22.05 15.12 86.44
CA ILE A 153 -22.65 15.70 85.24
C ILE A 153 -21.58 16.39 84.38
N ILE A 154 -20.71 17.20 84.99
CA ILE A 154 -19.61 17.89 84.29
C ILE A 154 -18.66 16.88 83.66
N GLN A 155 -18.30 15.80 84.37
CA GLN A 155 -17.44 14.74 83.83
C GLN A 155 -18.10 14.04 82.63
N ASP A 156 -19.37 13.67 82.73
CA ASP A 156 -20.10 13.02 81.63
C ASP A 156 -20.23 13.93 80.40
N TYR A 157 -20.46 15.24 80.59
CA TYR A 157 -20.43 16.20 79.47
C TYR A 157 -19.04 16.30 78.84
N ARG A 158 -17.97 16.35 79.64
CA ARG A 158 -16.59 16.37 79.11
C ARG A 158 -16.27 15.10 78.33
N ASP A 159 -16.69 13.94 78.81
CA ASP A 159 -16.45 12.67 78.14
C ASP A 159 -17.27 12.52 76.86
N ARG A 160 -18.52 13.01 76.84
CA ARG A 160 -19.31 13.13 75.61
C ARG A 160 -18.66 14.08 74.62
N ALA A 161 -18.20 15.25 75.05
CA ALA A 161 -17.50 16.21 74.18
C ALA A 161 -16.23 15.61 73.57
N ARG A 162 -15.42 14.90 74.36
CA ARG A 162 -14.23 14.17 73.86
C ARG A 162 -14.58 13.09 72.84
N ARG A 163 -15.66 12.33 73.06
CA ARG A 163 -16.13 11.32 72.11
C ARG A 163 -16.57 11.95 70.79
N HIS A 164 -17.33 13.05 70.84
CA HIS A 164 -17.72 13.78 69.63
C HIS A 164 -16.52 14.37 68.89
N GLN A 165 -15.55 14.92 69.62
CA GLN A 165 -14.32 15.44 69.03
C GLN A 165 -13.52 14.35 68.31
N ARG A 166 -13.29 13.20 68.96
CA ARG A 166 -12.64 12.05 68.33
C ARG A 166 -13.41 11.55 67.11
N GLY A 167 -14.73 11.42 67.21
CA GLY A 167 -15.57 11.00 66.08
C GLY A 167 -15.48 11.96 64.89
N ARG A 168 -15.35 13.27 65.14
CA ARG A 168 -15.13 14.28 64.10
C ARG A 168 -13.75 14.13 63.45
N GLU A 169 -12.69 13.99 64.25
CA GLU A 169 -11.32 13.78 63.75
C GLU A 169 -11.21 12.49 62.94
N GLU A 170 -11.84 11.40 63.39
CA GLU A 170 -11.92 10.14 62.64
C GLU A 170 -12.71 10.28 61.33
N ALA A 171 -13.78 11.08 61.30
CA ALA A 171 -14.54 11.35 60.08
C ALA A 171 -13.75 12.22 59.10
N GLU A 172 -13.03 13.23 59.58
CA GLU A 172 -12.18 14.12 58.78
C GLU A 172 -11.00 13.35 58.17
N THR A 173 -10.33 12.50 58.96
CA THR A 173 -9.24 11.65 58.44
C THR A 173 -9.75 10.67 57.36
N LYS A 174 -10.93 10.06 57.55
CA LYS A 174 -11.56 9.22 56.52
C LYS A 174 -11.91 10.00 55.26
N PHE A 175 -12.44 11.22 55.42
CA PHE A 175 -12.78 12.09 54.30
C PHE A 175 -11.53 12.43 53.47
N LEU A 176 -10.44 12.85 54.12
CA LEU A 176 -9.17 13.15 53.45
C LEU A 176 -8.56 11.92 52.77
N ALA A 177 -8.68 10.74 53.37
CA ALA A 177 -8.24 9.50 52.75
C ALA A 177 -9.04 9.18 51.47
N SER A 178 -10.37 9.28 51.53
CA SER A 178 -11.22 9.08 50.35
C SER A 178 -10.99 10.14 49.26
N GLU A 179 -10.72 11.40 49.63
CA GLU A 179 -10.36 12.45 48.68
C GLU A 179 -9.02 12.14 47.98
N ALA A 180 -8.03 11.62 48.73
CA ALA A 180 -6.76 11.19 48.16
C ALA A 180 -6.94 10.01 47.21
N GLU A 181 -7.75 9.00 47.57
CA GLU A 181 -8.08 7.87 46.69
C GLU A 181 -8.78 8.34 45.41
N GLN A 182 -9.72 9.29 45.51
CA GLN A 182 -10.40 9.88 44.35
C GLN A 182 -9.40 10.57 43.41
N LYS A 183 -8.45 11.34 43.95
CA LYS A 183 -7.39 12.00 43.15
C LYS A 183 -6.51 10.97 42.43
N VAL A 184 -6.17 9.86 43.10
CA VAL A 184 -5.40 8.76 42.48
C VAL A 184 -6.18 8.09 41.36
N LEU A 185 -7.47 7.80 41.56
CA LEU A 185 -8.31 7.21 40.51
C LEU A 185 -8.51 8.16 39.33
N GLN A 186 -8.66 9.46 39.58
CA GLN A 186 -8.77 10.47 38.54
C GLN A 186 -7.48 10.55 37.70
N ALA A 187 -6.31 10.51 38.34
CA ALA A 187 -5.03 10.49 37.63
C ALA A 187 -4.86 9.22 36.78
N LYS A 188 -5.28 8.05 37.30
CA LYS A 188 -5.27 6.79 36.54
C LYS A 188 -6.21 6.82 35.34
N LEU A 189 -7.40 7.39 35.52
CA LEU A 189 -8.37 7.54 34.43
C LEU A 189 -7.82 8.46 33.34
N GLY A 190 -7.21 9.59 33.70
CA GLY A 190 -6.54 10.47 32.73
C GLY A 190 -5.42 9.77 31.96
N ALA A 191 -4.56 9.00 32.65
CA ALA A 191 -3.51 8.22 32.01
C ALA A 191 -4.06 7.16 31.04
N ALA A 192 -5.14 6.46 31.42
CA ALA A 192 -5.81 5.48 30.57
C ALA A 192 -6.47 6.14 29.34
N GLU A 193 -7.06 7.33 29.50
CA GLU A 193 -7.62 8.10 28.38
C GLU A 193 -6.54 8.57 27.40
N ASP A 194 -5.35 8.93 27.88
CA ASP A 194 -4.19 9.26 27.04
C ASP A 194 -3.65 8.02 26.29
N GLU A 195 -3.60 6.87 26.96
CA GLU A 195 -3.22 5.60 26.33
C GLU A 195 -4.20 5.21 25.22
N VAL A 196 -5.52 5.29 25.48
CA VAL A 196 -6.55 5.03 24.45
C VAL A 196 -6.41 6.00 23.28
N ARG A 197 -6.14 7.29 23.53
CA ARG A 197 -5.90 8.26 22.45
C ARG A 197 -4.68 7.91 21.60
N THR A 198 -3.62 7.42 22.23
CA THR A 198 -2.40 6.98 21.55
C THR A 198 -2.69 5.76 20.66
N LEU A 199 -3.35 4.74 21.20
CA LEU A 199 -3.74 3.54 20.44
C LEU A 199 -4.69 3.84 19.28
N VAL A 200 -5.60 4.80 19.44
CA VAL A 200 -6.48 5.25 18.34
C VAL A 200 -5.67 5.90 17.22
N ALA A 201 -4.66 6.71 17.54
CA ALA A 201 -3.79 7.31 16.52
C ALA A 201 -2.98 6.26 15.75
N GLU A 202 -2.40 5.29 16.47
CA GLU A 202 -1.67 4.16 15.84
C GLU A 202 -2.57 3.33 14.92
N LEU A 203 -3.81 3.06 15.35
CA LEU A 203 -4.78 2.32 14.54
C LEU A 203 -5.15 3.05 13.24
N GLU A 204 -5.32 4.38 13.28
CA GLU A 204 -5.59 5.18 12.08
C GLU A 204 -4.39 5.24 11.13
N GLU A 205 -3.16 5.30 11.66
CA GLU A 205 -1.95 5.19 10.85
C GLU A 205 -1.86 3.82 10.15
N GLU A 206 -2.11 2.72 10.88
CA GLU A 206 -2.10 1.36 10.32
C GLU A 206 -3.19 1.19 9.24
N LYS A 207 -4.40 1.72 9.46
CA LYS A 207 -5.45 1.74 8.43
C LYS A 207 -5.00 2.50 7.19
N GLY A 208 -4.29 3.62 7.35
CA GLY A 208 -3.68 4.37 6.26
C GLY A 208 -2.66 3.53 5.47
N ALA A 209 -1.73 2.89 6.16
CA ALA A 209 -0.71 2.02 5.55
C ALA A 209 -1.32 0.81 4.82
N HIS A 210 -2.37 0.21 5.40
CA HIS A 210 -3.10 -0.90 4.77
C HIS A 210 -3.86 -0.46 3.51
N SER A 211 -4.47 0.73 3.53
CA SER A 211 -5.12 1.32 2.36
C SER A 211 -4.11 1.55 1.22
N LEU A 212 -2.93 2.07 1.55
CA LEU A 212 -1.82 2.25 0.60
C LEU A 212 -1.37 0.91 0.01
N THR A 213 -1.09 -0.08 0.86
CA THR A 213 -0.68 -1.43 0.43
C THR A 213 -1.73 -2.08 -0.49
N ARG A 214 -3.02 -1.95 -0.16
CA ARG A 214 -4.11 -2.42 -1.04
C ARG A 214 -4.15 -1.71 -2.38
N SER A 215 -3.81 -0.43 -2.44
CA SER A 215 -3.73 0.31 -3.70
C SER A 215 -2.55 -0.15 -4.56
N GLU A 216 -1.40 -0.41 -3.95
CA GLU A 216 -0.21 -0.94 -4.63
C GLU A 216 -0.44 -2.33 -5.19
N VAL A 217 -1.11 -3.22 -4.43
CA VAL A 217 -1.49 -4.56 -4.91
C VAL A 217 -2.39 -4.45 -6.13
N ARG A 218 -3.43 -3.60 -6.09
CA ARG A 218 -4.31 -3.37 -7.27
C ARG A 218 -3.54 -2.83 -8.47
N ALA A 219 -2.57 -1.93 -8.26
CA ALA A 219 -1.71 -1.42 -9.33
C ALA A 219 -0.77 -2.49 -9.89
N ALA A 220 -0.26 -3.40 -9.05
CA ALA A 220 0.55 -4.54 -9.48
C ALA A 220 -0.28 -5.56 -10.27
N GLU A 221 -1.51 -5.83 -9.84
CA GLU A 221 -2.46 -6.70 -10.56
C GLU A 221 -2.79 -6.14 -11.94
N ALA A 222 -3.06 -4.84 -12.05
CA ALA A 222 -3.31 -4.19 -13.35
C ALA A 222 -2.10 -4.30 -14.29
N ARG A 223 -0.88 -4.07 -13.78
CA ARG A 223 0.36 -4.25 -14.57
C ARG A 223 0.55 -5.70 -15.01
N ARG A 224 0.15 -6.66 -14.17
CA ARG A 224 0.23 -8.08 -14.51
C ARG A 224 -0.74 -8.44 -15.64
N THR A 225 -1.98 -7.98 -15.61
CA THR A 225 -2.95 -8.28 -16.67
C THR A 225 -2.56 -7.63 -18.00
N GLU A 226 -1.96 -6.43 -17.98
CA GLU A 226 -1.35 -5.81 -19.16
C GLU A 226 -0.16 -6.61 -19.70
N ALA A 227 0.72 -7.09 -18.82
CA ALA A 227 1.84 -7.94 -19.23
C ALA A 227 1.34 -9.26 -19.84
N GLU A 228 0.34 -9.90 -19.24
CA GLU A 228 -0.28 -11.12 -19.75
C GLU A 228 -0.93 -10.91 -21.13
N SER A 229 -1.61 -9.78 -21.37
CA SER A 229 -2.18 -9.47 -22.68
C SER A 229 -1.10 -9.20 -23.74
N SER A 230 -0.04 -8.47 -23.38
CA SER A 230 1.10 -8.22 -24.27
C SER A 230 1.84 -9.52 -24.66
N LEU A 231 1.90 -10.48 -23.73
CA LEU A 231 2.49 -11.79 -23.97
C LEU A 231 1.61 -12.60 -24.92
N ALA A 232 0.28 -12.61 -24.74
CA ALA A 232 -0.64 -13.29 -25.64
C ALA A 232 -0.54 -12.76 -27.09
N ILE A 233 -0.40 -11.44 -27.27
CA ILE A 233 -0.19 -10.83 -28.60
C ILE A 233 1.12 -11.35 -29.22
N ARG A 234 2.22 -11.35 -28.46
CA ARG A 234 3.51 -11.86 -28.96
C ARG A 234 3.47 -13.35 -29.29
N GLU A 235 2.78 -14.16 -28.49
CA GLU A 235 2.60 -15.59 -28.78
C GLU A 235 1.84 -15.80 -30.09
N GLN A 236 0.81 -14.99 -30.35
CA GLN A 236 0.10 -15.00 -31.62
C GLN A 236 1.03 -14.62 -32.78
N GLU A 237 1.77 -13.51 -32.68
CA GLU A 237 2.71 -13.06 -33.72
C GLU A 237 3.79 -14.12 -34.03
N VAL A 238 4.31 -14.79 -32.99
CA VAL A 238 5.25 -15.91 -33.16
C VAL A 238 4.57 -17.09 -33.86
N GLY A 239 3.31 -17.37 -33.53
CA GLY A 239 2.50 -18.36 -34.24
C GLY A 239 2.37 -18.05 -35.74
N GLU A 240 2.03 -16.81 -36.08
CA GLU A 240 1.93 -16.34 -37.47
C GLU A 240 3.27 -16.40 -38.21
N ALA A 241 4.36 -15.97 -37.55
CA ALA A 241 5.71 -16.06 -38.11
C ALA A 241 6.11 -17.51 -38.40
N ARG A 242 5.78 -18.46 -37.50
CA ARG A 242 6.03 -19.89 -37.71
C ARG A 242 5.28 -20.45 -38.92
N ILE A 243 4.04 -20.01 -39.15
CA ILE A 243 3.26 -20.40 -40.33
C ILE A 243 3.96 -19.87 -41.60
N LYS A 244 4.34 -18.58 -41.63
CA LYS A 244 5.06 -17.98 -42.77
C LYS A 244 6.37 -18.70 -43.08
N VAL A 245 7.14 -19.09 -42.07
CA VAL A 245 8.38 -19.86 -42.25
C VAL A 245 8.10 -21.20 -42.94
N ARG A 246 7.07 -21.94 -42.51
CA ARG A 246 6.67 -23.20 -43.16
C ARG A 246 6.24 -23.00 -44.61
N ASP A 247 5.49 -21.94 -44.90
CA ASP A 247 5.09 -21.62 -46.27
C ASP A 247 6.30 -21.33 -47.17
N LEU A 248 7.29 -20.60 -46.64
CA LEU A 248 8.55 -20.34 -47.35
C LEU A 248 9.38 -21.61 -47.54
N GLU A 249 9.42 -22.51 -46.55
CA GLU A 249 10.06 -23.82 -46.67
C GLU A 249 9.43 -24.66 -47.78
N ILE A 250 8.09 -24.69 -47.89
CA ILE A 250 7.39 -25.39 -48.98
C ILE A 250 7.74 -24.77 -50.33
N ARG A 251 7.71 -23.44 -50.46
CA ARG A 251 8.09 -22.76 -51.71
C ARG A 251 9.55 -23.02 -52.10
N LEU A 252 10.45 -23.10 -51.12
CA LEU A 252 11.85 -23.44 -51.36
C LEU A 252 11.97 -24.85 -51.95
N LEU A 253 11.23 -25.82 -51.40
CA LEU A 253 11.20 -27.19 -51.93
C LEU A 253 10.64 -27.24 -53.36
N ASP A 254 9.60 -26.47 -53.66
CA ASP A 254 9.04 -26.37 -55.02
C ASP A 254 10.08 -25.80 -56.02
N VAL A 255 10.78 -24.73 -55.64
CA VAL A 255 11.84 -24.14 -56.46
C VAL A 255 13.00 -25.12 -56.65
N GLN A 256 13.40 -25.85 -55.61
CA GLN A 256 14.43 -26.89 -55.71
C GLN A 256 14.00 -28.01 -56.66
N SER A 257 12.74 -28.44 -56.62
CA SER A 257 12.21 -29.42 -57.58
C SER A 257 12.27 -28.90 -59.02
N LEU A 258 11.84 -27.65 -59.25
CA LEU A 258 11.89 -27.01 -60.57
C LEU A 258 13.32 -26.91 -61.12
N LEU A 259 14.29 -26.56 -60.26
CA LEU A 259 15.70 -26.54 -60.64
C LEU A 259 16.21 -27.94 -61.01
N ALA A 260 15.83 -28.98 -60.28
CA ALA A 260 16.19 -30.36 -60.60
C ALA A 260 15.55 -30.85 -61.91
N ASP A 261 14.33 -30.41 -62.24
CA ASP A 261 13.70 -30.65 -63.54
C ASP A 261 14.47 -29.95 -64.67
N ARG A 262 14.82 -28.67 -64.48
CA ARG A 262 15.60 -27.90 -65.46
C ARG A 262 17.00 -28.47 -65.69
N GLU A 263 17.68 -28.91 -64.64
CA GLU A 263 18.98 -29.57 -64.76
C GLU A 263 18.88 -30.86 -65.59
N ARG A 264 17.81 -31.65 -65.40
CA ARG A 264 17.54 -32.83 -66.23
C ARG A 264 17.27 -32.47 -67.69
N GLU A 265 16.49 -31.41 -67.94
CA GLU A 265 16.20 -30.92 -69.28
C GLU A 265 17.47 -30.48 -70.01
N ILE A 266 18.34 -29.71 -69.35
CA ILE A 266 19.64 -29.27 -69.89
C ILE A 266 20.49 -30.49 -70.27
N LYS A 267 20.61 -31.50 -69.39
CA LYS A 267 21.35 -32.74 -69.70
C LYS A 267 20.80 -33.49 -70.92
N ILE A 268 19.48 -33.47 -71.12
CA ILE A 268 18.85 -34.06 -72.31
C ILE A 268 19.22 -33.26 -73.56
N LEU A 269 19.19 -31.93 -73.49
CA LEU A 269 19.55 -31.04 -74.59
C LEU A 269 21.04 -31.16 -74.94
N GLU A 270 21.93 -31.24 -73.96
CA GLU A 270 23.36 -31.49 -74.15
C GLU A 270 23.62 -32.81 -74.91
N ARG A 271 22.96 -33.89 -74.51
CA ARG A 271 23.05 -35.18 -75.20
C ARG A 271 22.55 -35.10 -76.64
N LYS A 272 21.45 -34.38 -76.88
CA LYS A 272 20.93 -34.14 -78.24
C LYS A 272 21.90 -33.32 -79.08
N ALA A 273 22.49 -32.26 -78.50
CA ALA A 273 23.48 -31.44 -79.17
C ALA A 273 24.72 -32.26 -79.56
N ALA A 274 25.27 -33.06 -78.62
CA ALA A 274 26.39 -33.94 -78.89
C ALA A 274 26.09 -34.99 -79.98
N TYR A 275 24.87 -35.54 -79.99
CA TYR A 275 24.43 -36.44 -81.06
C TYR A 275 24.39 -35.74 -82.43
N HIS A 276 23.85 -34.52 -82.49
CA HIS A 276 23.79 -33.75 -83.73
C HIS A 276 25.18 -33.33 -84.21
N GLU A 277 26.08 -32.94 -83.31
CA GLU A 277 27.48 -32.63 -83.61
C GLU A 277 28.22 -33.85 -84.16
N ALA A 278 28.05 -35.03 -83.55
CA ALA A 278 28.62 -36.27 -84.05
C ALA A 278 28.14 -36.62 -85.46
N ARG A 279 26.83 -36.48 -85.70
CA ARG A 279 26.22 -36.71 -87.02
C ARG A 279 26.69 -35.70 -88.06
N GLU A 280 26.85 -34.44 -87.67
CA GLU A 280 27.39 -33.39 -88.53
C GLU A 280 28.86 -33.68 -88.91
N LYS A 281 29.67 -34.15 -87.95
CA LYS A 281 31.05 -34.56 -88.20
C LYS A 281 31.12 -35.75 -89.16
N GLU A 282 30.30 -36.78 -88.94
CA GLU A 282 30.20 -37.93 -89.86
C GLU A 282 29.76 -37.49 -91.26
N ALA A 283 28.74 -36.64 -91.36
CA ALA A 283 28.31 -36.09 -92.64
C ALA A 283 29.40 -35.26 -93.33
N ARG A 284 30.18 -34.47 -92.58
CA ARG A 284 31.35 -33.75 -93.10
C ARG A 284 32.44 -34.70 -93.59
N GLU A 285 32.76 -35.75 -92.83
CA GLU A 285 33.73 -36.76 -93.21
C GLU A 285 33.30 -37.51 -94.47
N GLN A 286 32.03 -37.94 -94.54
CA GLN A 286 31.44 -38.55 -95.74
C GLN A 286 31.49 -37.61 -96.95
N ALA A 287 31.16 -36.33 -96.75
CA ALA A 287 31.24 -35.34 -97.83
C ALA A 287 32.68 -35.13 -98.30
N GLN A 288 33.66 -35.04 -97.38
CA GLN A 288 35.08 -34.94 -97.72
C GLN A 288 35.59 -36.20 -98.45
N ASP A 289 35.17 -37.38 -98.00
CA ASP A 289 35.53 -38.65 -98.63
C ASP A 289 34.94 -38.76 -100.04
N ALA A 290 33.67 -38.37 -100.22
CA ALA A 290 33.05 -38.26 -101.54
C ALA A 290 33.82 -37.29 -102.44
N VAL A 291 34.18 -36.09 -101.95
CA VAL A 291 35.00 -35.12 -102.70
C VAL A 291 36.36 -35.71 -103.08
N LYS A 292 36.99 -36.49 -102.18
CA LYS A 292 38.26 -37.17 -102.45
C LYS A 292 38.11 -38.24 -103.53
N LEU A 293 37.11 -39.12 -103.42
CA LEU A 293 36.76 -40.12 -104.43
C LEU A 293 36.49 -39.46 -105.79
N PHE A 294 35.79 -38.32 -105.82
CA PHE A 294 35.57 -37.54 -107.05
C PHE A 294 36.87 -36.99 -107.66
N ARG A 295 37.82 -36.50 -106.84
CA ARG A 295 39.13 -36.03 -107.32
C ARG A 295 40.01 -37.18 -107.83
N GLU A 296 39.97 -38.31 -107.15
CA GLU A 296 40.77 -39.50 -107.47
C GLU A 296 40.17 -40.32 -108.62
N SER A 297 38.87 -40.21 -108.87
CA SER A 297 38.18 -40.86 -109.98
C SER A 297 38.70 -40.36 -111.33
N GLU A 298 39.46 -41.24 -112.01
CA GLU A 298 39.85 -41.04 -113.40
C GLU A 298 38.62 -40.96 -114.32
N GLU A 299 37.53 -41.66 -114.01
CA GLU A 299 36.30 -41.61 -114.80
C GLU A 299 35.65 -40.22 -114.77
N PHE A 300 35.62 -39.55 -113.61
CA PHE A 300 35.08 -38.18 -113.53
C PHE A 300 36.04 -37.14 -114.11
N ARG A 301 37.36 -37.36 -113.99
CA ARG A 301 38.36 -36.51 -114.64
C ARG A 301 38.26 -36.61 -116.17
N ASN A 302 38.13 -37.83 -116.70
CA ASN A 302 37.88 -38.09 -118.11
C ASN A 302 36.52 -37.53 -118.55
N LEU A 303 35.46 -37.62 -117.73
CA LEU A 303 34.16 -37.03 -118.04
C LEU A 303 34.20 -35.49 -118.02
N MET A 304 34.90 -34.86 -117.08
CA MET A 304 35.10 -33.40 -117.07
C MET A 304 36.02 -32.93 -118.20
N GLU A 305 37.01 -33.72 -118.59
CA GLU A 305 37.84 -33.45 -119.77
C GLU A 305 37.09 -33.71 -121.08
N GLU A 306 36.22 -34.71 -121.16
CA GLU A 306 35.41 -35.00 -122.35
C GLU A 306 34.15 -34.13 -122.39
N GLU A 307 33.20 -34.27 -121.47
CA GLU A 307 31.93 -33.52 -121.48
C GLU A 307 32.07 -32.09 -120.96
N GLY A 308 32.96 -31.82 -120.01
CA GLY A 308 33.19 -30.45 -119.53
C GLY A 308 33.84 -29.59 -120.60
N VAL A 309 34.89 -30.08 -121.26
CA VAL A 309 35.54 -29.36 -122.37
C VAL A 309 34.70 -29.41 -123.64
N ASN A 310 34.09 -30.55 -124.01
CA ASN A 310 33.22 -30.59 -125.19
C ASN A 310 31.93 -29.81 -124.98
N GLY A 311 31.33 -29.83 -123.78
CA GLY A 311 30.16 -29.03 -123.42
C GLY A 311 30.47 -27.54 -123.38
N LEU A 312 31.64 -27.13 -122.87
CA LEU A 312 32.11 -25.74 -122.93
C LEU A 312 32.39 -25.30 -124.37
N ILE A 313 33.04 -26.15 -125.18
CA ILE A 313 33.29 -25.88 -126.61
C ILE A 313 31.97 -25.82 -127.38
N GLN A 314 31.02 -26.70 -127.09
CA GLN A 314 29.71 -26.76 -127.75
C GLN A 314 28.85 -25.56 -127.34
N GLY A 315 28.80 -25.21 -126.06
CA GLY A 315 28.13 -24.01 -125.56
C GLY A 315 28.74 -22.73 -126.15
N PHE A 316 30.06 -22.66 -126.29
CA PHE A 316 30.73 -21.55 -126.95
C PHE A 316 30.46 -21.49 -128.46
N LYS A 317 30.32 -22.65 -129.13
CA LYS A 317 29.90 -22.73 -130.55
C LYS A 317 28.45 -22.31 -130.74
N ASP A 318 27.54 -22.75 -129.87
CA ASP A 318 26.13 -22.37 -129.91
C ASP A 318 25.96 -20.87 -129.62
N PHE A 319 26.72 -20.33 -128.66
CA PHE A 319 26.83 -18.90 -128.41
C PHE A 319 27.35 -18.13 -129.63
N ARG A 320 28.44 -18.59 -130.27
CA ARG A 320 28.94 -17.99 -131.53
C ARG A 320 27.91 -18.07 -132.66
N ASN A 321 27.14 -19.15 -132.76
CA ASN A 321 26.11 -19.32 -133.77
C ASN A 321 24.89 -18.44 -133.51
N GLN A 322 24.50 -18.24 -132.25
CA GLN A 322 23.48 -17.28 -131.85
C GLN A 322 23.93 -15.84 -132.16
N LEU A 323 25.18 -15.49 -131.84
CA LEU A 323 25.77 -14.18 -132.18
C LEU A 323 25.80 -13.92 -133.68
N ARG A 324 26.17 -14.90 -134.50
CA ARG A 324 26.15 -14.80 -135.98
C ARG A 324 24.74 -14.55 -136.54
N ARG A 325 23.71 -15.14 -135.92
CA ARG A 325 22.32 -14.92 -136.32
C ARG A 325 21.83 -13.51 -135.96
N LEU A 326 22.28 -12.98 -134.83
CA LEU A 326 21.89 -11.66 -134.35
C LEU A 326 22.69 -10.53 -135.02
N LEU A 327 23.96 -10.77 -135.37
CA LEU A 327 24.89 -9.78 -135.91
C LEU A 327 25.73 -10.37 -137.06
N PRO A 328 25.20 -10.37 -138.30
CA PRO A 328 25.87 -11.01 -139.44
C PRO A 328 27.18 -10.33 -139.85
N ASP A 329 27.36 -9.04 -139.55
CA ASP A 329 28.55 -8.26 -139.92
C ASP A 329 29.66 -8.27 -138.84
N PHE A 330 29.43 -8.90 -137.69
CA PHE A 330 30.38 -8.90 -136.58
C PHE A 330 31.45 -9.98 -136.76
N ASP A 331 32.73 -9.58 -136.84
CA ASP A 331 33.84 -10.50 -137.03
C ASP A 331 34.19 -11.25 -135.74
N LEU A 332 33.58 -12.43 -135.59
CA LEU A 332 33.78 -13.33 -134.44
C LEU A 332 35.17 -14.00 -134.41
N SER A 333 36.10 -13.66 -135.32
CA SER A 333 37.48 -14.16 -135.26
C SER A 333 38.31 -13.53 -134.11
N LEU A 334 37.83 -12.44 -133.51
CA LEU A 334 38.46 -11.75 -132.38
C LEU A 334 38.18 -12.38 -131.00
N LEU A 335 37.19 -13.27 -130.89
CA LEU A 335 36.86 -13.99 -129.65
C LEU A 335 37.63 -15.33 -129.59
N GLN A 336 38.90 -15.29 -129.21
CA GLN A 336 39.65 -16.50 -128.88
C GLN A 336 39.22 -17.02 -127.49
N PRO A 337 38.89 -18.32 -127.36
CA PRO A 337 38.69 -18.95 -126.05
C PRO A 337 39.99 -18.83 -125.23
N GLY A 338 39.97 -18.04 -124.14
CA GLY A 338 41.09 -17.94 -123.19
C GLY A 338 41.79 -16.59 -123.06
N ALA A 339 41.35 -15.53 -123.73
CA ALA A 339 42.07 -14.24 -123.77
C ALA A 339 41.76 -13.23 -122.62
N GLY A 340 41.40 -13.67 -121.40
CA GLY A 340 40.93 -12.69 -120.40
C GLY A 340 40.90 -13.09 -118.93
N VAL A 341 41.86 -13.90 -118.45
CA VAL A 341 42.06 -14.07 -117.00
C VAL A 341 43.50 -13.66 -116.66
N GLU A 342 43.72 -12.35 -116.64
CA GLU A 342 44.83 -11.80 -115.87
C GLU A 342 44.52 -12.03 -114.39
N ASN A 343 45.43 -12.75 -113.72
CA ASN A 343 45.47 -12.93 -112.27
C ASN A 343 45.45 -11.58 -111.55
N PRO A 344 44.48 -11.30 -110.66
CA PRO A 344 44.76 -10.52 -109.47
C PRO A 344 45.15 -11.48 -108.35
N GLU A 345 46.46 -11.67 -108.17
CA GLU A 345 47.01 -11.87 -106.83
C GLU A 345 46.65 -10.63 -105.99
N ALA A 346 45.63 -10.73 -105.15
CA ALA A 346 45.37 -9.77 -104.09
C ALA A 346 45.16 -10.54 -102.77
N LYS A 347 46.29 -10.63 -102.07
CA LYS A 347 46.41 -10.85 -100.64
C LYS A 347 45.46 -9.94 -99.84
N ALA A 348 45.07 -10.50 -98.69
CA ALA A 348 44.92 -9.85 -97.40
C ALA A 348 43.55 -9.27 -97.01
N GLU A 349 43.10 -9.78 -95.85
CA GLU A 349 42.40 -9.07 -94.78
C GLU A 349 40.91 -8.78 -95.00
N VAL A 350 40.10 -9.81 -94.67
CA VAL A 350 38.73 -9.62 -94.20
C VAL A 350 38.80 -9.17 -92.74
N GLU A 351 38.80 -7.86 -92.54
CA GLU A 351 38.48 -7.24 -91.26
C GLU A 351 37.05 -7.63 -90.86
N VAL A 352 36.94 -8.14 -89.63
CA VAL A 352 35.69 -8.37 -88.91
C VAL A 352 35.07 -7.02 -88.59
N PRO A 353 33.83 -6.70 -89.03
CA PRO A 353 33.14 -5.53 -88.52
C PRO A 353 32.71 -5.79 -87.08
N THR A 354 33.42 -5.13 -86.16
CA THR A 354 32.92 -4.85 -84.81
C THR A 354 31.68 -3.97 -84.93
N SER A 355 30.51 -4.59 -84.94
CA SER A 355 29.22 -3.91 -84.78
C SER A 355 28.98 -3.63 -83.29
N GLY A 356 29.49 -2.48 -82.86
CA GLY A 356 28.95 -1.79 -81.68
C GLY A 356 27.60 -1.13 -82.00
N GLY A 357 26.81 -0.94 -80.95
CA GLY A 357 25.46 -0.36 -80.95
C GLY A 357 24.45 -1.40 -80.49
N THR A 358 23.83 -1.31 -79.32
CA THR A 358 23.28 -0.09 -78.70
C THR A 358 23.27 -0.20 -77.18
N ASP A 359 23.87 0.81 -76.55
CA ASP A 359 23.43 1.32 -75.26
C ASP A 359 21.92 1.62 -75.34
N GLN A 360 21.16 1.07 -74.41
CA GLN A 360 19.90 1.65 -74.02
C GLN A 360 19.94 1.84 -72.51
N GLU A 361 20.33 3.06 -72.14
CA GLU A 361 19.88 3.76 -70.95
C GLU A 361 18.43 3.39 -70.63
N GLY A 362 18.26 2.65 -69.55
CA GLY A 362 16.99 2.31 -68.94
C GLY A 362 17.09 2.59 -67.46
N GLN A 363 17.05 3.89 -67.12
CA GLN A 363 16.61 4.45 -65.85
C GLN A 363 15.77 3.47 -65.01
N ALA A 364 16.28 3.10 -63.84
CA ALA A 364 15.47 2.62 -62.74
C ALA A 364 16.17 3.00 -61.44
N GLU A 365 15.79 4.20 -60.98
CA GLU A 365 15.82 4.69 -59.61
C GLU A 365 16.62 3.85 -58.58
N GLU A 366 17.80 4.36 -58.22
CA GLU A 366 18.30 4.19 -56.86
C GLU A 366 17.34 4.93 -55.92
N GLY A 367 16.33 4.20 -55.46
CA GLY A 367 15.58 4.55 -54.25
C GLY A 367 16.48 4.37 -53.04
N GLU A 368 17.32 5.37 -52.79
CA GLU A 368 17.91 5.63 -51.48
C GLU A 368 16.76 5.83 -50.49
N ILE A 369 16.36 4.76 -49.81
CA ILE A 369 15.53 4.87 -48.62
C ILE A 369 16.45 5.41 -47.53
N VAL A 370 16.56 6.75 -47.51
CA VAL A 370 16.88 7.50 -46.30
C VAL A 370 15.85 7.06 -45.26
N LEU A 371 16.30 6.21 -44.34
CA LEU A 371 15.56 5.89 -43.13
C LEU A 371 15.63 7.13 -42.24
N GLU A 372 14.81 8.12 -42.57
CA GLU A 372 14.52 9.26 -41.71
C GLU A 372 13.79 8.72 -40.49
N VAL A 373 14.56 8.44 -39.43
CA VAL A 373 14.05 8.26 -38.08
C VAL A 373 13.53 9.63 -37.63
N THR A 374 12.30 9.96 -38.02
CA THR A 374 11.54 10.98 -37.29
C THR A 374 11.22 10.41 -35.92
N GLU A 375 12.06 10.81 -34.97
CA GLU A 375 11.80 10.83 -33.54
C GLU A 375 10.53 11.65 -33.28
N ALA A 376 9.37 11.01 -33.47
CA ALA A 376 8.10 11.54 -33.00
C ALA A 376 8.05 11.39 -31.48
N ALA A 377 8.49 12.44 -30.80
CA ALA A 377 8.22 12.66 -29.40
C ALA A 377 6.72 12.43 -29.10
N PRO A 378 6.34 11.63 -28.09
CA PRO A 378 4.99 11.67 -27.57
C PRO A 378 4.83 13.00 -26.84
N LYS A 379 4.23 13.97 -27.53
CA LYS A 379 3.68 15.17 -26.93
C LYS A 379 2.55 14.72 -26.00
N ALA A 380 2.90 14.60 -24.73
CA ALA A 380 1.96 14.51 -23.62
C ALA A 380 0.94 15.64 -23.75
N THR A 381 -0.23 15.32 -24.32
CA THR A 381 -1.40 16.17 -24.22
C THR A 381 -2.20 15.65 -23.07
N VAL A 382 -1.88 16.21 -21.91
CA VAL A 382 -2.76 16.32 -20.76
C VAL A 382 -4.08 16.90 -21.26
N GLY A 383 -5.13 16.07 -21.21
CA GLY A 383 -6.47 16.42 -21.68
C GLY A 383 -7.49 15.68 -20.84
N ALA A 384 -7.68 16.18 -19.61
CA ALA A 384 -8.84 16.05 -18.74
C ALA A 384 -9.88 14.96 -19.12
N SER A 385 -9.76 13.79 -18.48
CA SER A 385 -10.91 12.93 -18.28
C SER A 385 -11.75 13.59 -17.18
N ALA A 386 -12.89 14.14 -17.60
CA ALA A 386 -13.94 14.60 -16.72
C ALA A 386 -14.36 13.44 -15.83
N ALA A 387 -14.32 13.69 -14.52
CA ALA A 387 -14.87 12.82 -13.51
C ALA A 387 -16.37 12.63 -13.79
N GLU A 388 -16.72 11.46 -14.31
CA GLU A 388 -18.08 10.94 -14.26
C GLU A 388 -18.31 10.47 -12.82
N GLU A 389 -19.08 11.28 -12.09
CA GLU A 389 -19.59 11.02 -10.76
C GLU A 389 -20.51 9.79 -10.79
N PRO A 390 -20.18 8.68 -10.10
CA PRO A 390 -21.13 7.60 -9.95
C PRO A 390 -22.21 8.04 -8.95
N ALA A 391 -23.42 8.25 -9.48
CA ALA A 391 -24.63 8.43 -8.70
C ALA A 391 -24.74 7.32 -7.64
N VAL A 392 -24.70 7.75 -6.38
CA VAL A 392 -24.95 6.91 -5.21
C VAL A 392 -26.39 6.38 -5.31
N PRO A 393 -26.63 5.05 -5.23
CA PRO A 393 -27.98 4.55 -5.08
C PRO A 393 -28.51 4.97 -3.71
N GLU A 394 -29.56 5.78 -3.74
CA GLU A 394 -30.43 6.15 -2.63
C GLU A 394 -30.93 4.87 -1.94
N VAL A 395 -30.30 4.54 -0.81
CA VAL A 395 -30.72 3.45 0.06
C VAL A 395 -32.02 3.88 0.73
N ALA A 396 -33.11 3.30 0.25
CA ALA A 396 -34.43 3.37 0.85
C ALA A 396 -34.34 3.02 2.35
N GLY A 397 -34.67 4.00 3.19
CA GLY A 397 -34.90 3.77 4.62
C GLY A 397 -36.17 2.94 4.81
N PRO A 398 -36.20 2.01 5.79
CA PRO A 398 -37.41 1.30 6.15
C PRO A 398 -38.37 2.26 6.86
N GLU A 399 -39.61 2.34 6.35
CA GLU A 399 -40.72 3.00 7.03
C GLU A 399 -40.95 2.40 8.42
N PRO A 400 -41.22 3.23 9.45
CA PRO A 400 -41.69 2.74 10.73
C PRO A 400 -43.17 2.33 10.63
N PHE A 401 -43.45 1.05 10.89
CA PHE A 401 -44.79 0.58 11.17
C PHE A 401 -45.34 1.28 12.43
N VAL A 402 -46.49 1.93 12.27
CA VAL A 402 -47.36 2.45 13.35
C VAL A 402 -48.16 1.32 13.97
#